data_AF-A0A2S2NQM6-F1
#
_entry.id   AF-A0A2S2NQM6-F1
#
_cell.length_a   1.000
_cell.length_b   1.000
_cell.length_c   1.000
_cell.angle_alpha   90.00
_cell.angle_beta   90.00
_cell.angle_gamma   90.00
#
_symmetry.space_group_name_H-M   'P 1'
#
loop_
_entity.id
_entity.type
_entity.pdbx_description
1 polymer ?
#
loop_
_entity_poly.entity_id
_entity_poly.type
_entity_poly.pdbx_seq_one_letter_code
_entity_poly.pdbx_strand_id
1 'polypeptide(L)'
;MTNIAAINFLMKDTHQHSLRENIDNSRYEGYLINGHQIIHIYDPPHLIKSIRNNLLTKNVNFTWKNKRQTAKWDYLINLYEIDKTYENLEMRCLPKITEAHVYKEKIKKMKVSYASQIFSHKVASTMRLMCDMAPDNKQLGQKAIGTADFCLFMDKVFDSVNANSFRQSHGKHLRSAVTSNSKHVSFWNEAINVFRSMEFIDSNGKITKPPCVKFWIVTLKGMKYLWQKLSKNNFKFLLTRNINQDPLECLFGQFRQLSGRNINPDCYHFLNSFKTLLLNNFSSITSNQTNCQQNKMDTLSNLKSFLTDTINDEEI
;
A
#
# COMPACT_ATOMS: atom_id res chain seq x y z
N MET A 1 -17.08 -7.25 -8.38
CA MET A 1 -17.69 -6.36 -9.40
C MET A 1 -18.71 -5.39 -8.78
N THR A 2 -19.43 -5.79 -7.73
CA THR A 2 -20.53 -5.02 -7.11
C THR A 2 -20.10 -3.66 -6.53
N ASN A 3 -18.97 -3.59 -5.81
CA ASN A 3 -18.57 -2.36 -5.11
C ASN A 3 -18.14 -1.22 -6.07
N ILE A 4 -17.52 -1.54 -7.21
CA ILE A 4 -17.12 -0.53 -8.19
C ILE A 4 -18.35 0.09 -8.85
N ALA A 5 -19.37 -0.72 -9.14
CA ALA A 5 -20.63 -0.23 -9.68
C ALA A 5 -21.34 0.73 -8.72
N ALA A 6 -21.39 0.38 -7.42
CA ALA A 6 -21.95 1.25 -6.38
C ALA A 6 -21.19 2.58 -6.26
N ILE A 7 -19.85 2.54 -6.23
CA ILE A 7 -19.03 3.77 -6.19
C ILE A 7 -19.28 4.63 -7.43
N ASN A 8 -19.30 4.04 -8.62
CA ASN A 8 -19.57 4.78 -9.86
C ASN A 8 -20.96 5.42 -9.85
N PHE A 9 -21.96 4.72 -9.30
CA PHE A 9 -23.30 5.26 -9.12
C PHE A 9 -23.30 6.49 -8.20
N LEU A 10 -22.67 6.40 -7.03
CA LEU A 10 -22.58 7.52 -6.07
C LEU A 10 -21.83 8.74 -6.64
N MET A 11 -20.76 8.50 -7.40
CA MET A 11 -20.03 9.55 -8.11
C MET A 11 -20.91 10.24 -9.15
N LYS A 12 -21.72 9.47 -9.90
CA LYS A 12 -22.65 10.01 -10.90
C LYS A 12 -23.78 10.82 -10.26
N ASP A 13 -24.34 10.31 -9.16
CA ASP A 13 -25.38 10.99 -8.39
C ASP A 13 -24.88 12.33 -7.83
N THR A 14 -23.67 12.34 -7.24
CA THR A 14 -23.03 13.57 -6.75
C THR A 14 -22.80 14.60 -7.86
N HIS A 15 -22.36 14.16 -9.04
CA HIS A 15 -22.20 15.04 -10.20
C HIS A 15 -23.54 15.62 -10.66
N GLN A 16 -24.60 14.80 -10.70
CA GLN A 16 -25.94 15.29 -11.04
C GLN A 16 -26.49 16.29 -10.03
N HIS A 17 -26.29 16.05 -8.73
CA HIS A 17 -26.66 16.99 -7.68
C HIS A 17 -25.89 18.32 -7.83
N SER A 18 -24.58 18.26 -8.06
CA SER A 18 -23.76 19.47 -8.25
C SER A 18 -24.21 20.30 -9.44
N LEU A 19 -24.62 19.66 -10.55
CA LEU A 19 -25.18 20.34 -11.71
C LEU A 19 -26.53 21.03 -11.41
N ARG A 20 -27.40 20.40 -10.62
CA ARG A 20 -28.71 20.98 -10.24
C ARG A 20 -28.53 22.22 -9.35
N GLU A 21 -27.58 22.17 -8.44
CA GLU A 21 -27.32 23.24 -7.47
C GLU A 21 -26.33 24.31 -7.98
N ASN A 22 -25.90 24.23 -9.25
CA ASN A 22 -24.84 25.09 -9.82
C ASN A 22 -23.53 25.10 -8.99
N ILE A 23 -23.21 23.98 -8.36
CA ILE A 23 -21.97 23.78 -7.61
C ILE A 23 -20.91 23.22 -8.56
N ASP A 24 -19.72 23.80 -8.54
CA ASP A 24 -18.58 23.25 -9.27
C ASP A 24 -18.16 21.88 -8.70
N ASN A 25 -18.45 20.82 -9.46
CA ASN A 25 -18.12 19.44 -9.08
C ASN A 25 -16.60 19.19 -8.98
N SER A 26 -15.75 20.05 -9.56
CA SER A 26 -14.30 19.95 -9.42
C SER A 26 -13.82 20.13 -7.97
N ARG A 27 -14.70 20.65 -7.10
CA ARG A 27 -14.48 20.78 -5.65
C ARG A 27 -14.39 19.45 -4.92
N TYR A 28 -14.86 18.34 -5.50
CA TYR A 28 -14.93 17.05 -4.84
C TYR A 28 -14.03 15.99 -5.51
N GLU A 29 -13.07 15.43 -4.75
CA GLU A 29 -12.37 14.17 -5.11
C GLU A 29 -13.04 13.00 -4.37
N GLY A 30 -14.30 12.72 -4.72
CA GLY A 30 -15.15 11.71 -4.07
C GLY A 30 -16.64 11.86 -4.38
N TYR A 31 -17.49 11.33 -3.50
CA TYR A 31 -18.95 11.42 -3.60
C TYR A 31 -19.57 11.93 -2.30
N LEU A 32 -20.82 12.41 -2.35
CA LEU A 32 -21.58 12.88 -1.19
C LEU A 32 -22.50 11.78 -0.65
N ILE A 33 -22.58 11.66 0.67
CA ILE A 33 -23.61 10.89 1.38
C ILE A 33 -24.16 11.79 2.48
N ASN A 34 -25.46 12.09 2.45
CA ASN A 34 -26.14 12.94 3.43
C ASN A 34 -25.41 14.28 3.68
N GLY A 35 -24.99 14.96 2.61
CA GLY A 35 -24.23 16.22 2.68
C GLY A 35 -22.76 16.07 3.10
N HIS A 36 -22.32 14.88 3.52
CA HIS A 36 -20.94 14.62 3.90
C HIS A 36 -20.14 14.10 2.72
N GLN A 37 -18.95 14.68 2.51
CA GLN A 37 -18.05 14.22 1.47
C GLN A 37 -17.30 12.96 1.91
N ILE A 38 -17.35 11.93 1.06
CA ILE A 38 -16.63 10.68 1.23
C ILE A 38 -15.56 10.56 0.16
N ILE A 39 -14.31 10.37 0.61
CA ILE A 39 -13.14 10.19 -0.24
C ILE A 39 -12.89 8.69 -0.40
N HIS A 40 -12.85 8.21 -1.64
CA HIS A 40 -12.59 6.80 -1.91
C HIS A 40 -11.08 6.52 -2.02
N ILE A 41 -10.59 5.58 -1.20
CA ILE A 41 -9.18 5.16 -1.19
C ILE A 41 -9.12 3.64 -1.34
N TYR A 42 -8.36 3.18 -2.33
CA TYR A 42 -8.06 1.76 -2.50
C TYR A 42 -6.88 1.34 -1.62
N ASP A 43 -6.97 0.14 -1.08
CA ASP A 43 -5.98 -0.43 -0.17
C ASP A 43 -4.57 -0.58 -0.81
N PRO A 44 -3.57 0.21 -0.38
CA PRO A 44 -2.23 0.18 -0.98
C PRO A 44 -1.52 -1.19 -0.92
N PRO A 45 -1.58 -1.97 0.19
CA PRO A 45 -1.09 -3.35 0.24
C PRO A 45 -1.62 -4.26 -0.89
N HIS A 46 -2.90 -4.17 -1.23
CA HIS A 46 -3.45 -4.89 -2.39
C HIS A 46 -2.98 -4.32 -3.73
N LEU A 47 -2.83 -3.00 -3.84
CA LEU A 47 -2.37 -2.37 -5.08
C LEU A 47 -0.90 -2.72 -5.41
N ILE A 48 0.00 -2.76 -4.42
CA ILE A 48 1.40 -3.15 -4.64
C ILE A 48 1.51 -4.64 -5.05
N LYS A 49 0.70 -5.52 -4.43
CA LYS A 49 0.57 -6.92 -4.88
C LYS A 49 0.13 -7.01 -6.34
N SER A 50 -0.81 -6.18 -6.75
CA SER A 50 -1.32 -6.15 -8.13
C SER A 50 -0.25 -5.70 -9.12
N ILE A 51 0.56 -4.70 -8.78
CA ILE A 51 1.72 -4.28 -9.60
C ILE A 51 2.73 -5.42 -9.75
N ARG A 52 3.12 -6.06 -8.64
CA ARG A 52 4.01 -7.25 -8.65
C ARG A 52 3.46 -8.34 -9.56
N ASN A 53 2.17 -8.67 -9.42
CA ASN A 53 1.53 -9.73 -10.18
C ASN A 53 1.48 -9.44 -11.69
N ASN A 54 1.37 -8.18 -12.09
CA ASN A 54 1.44 -7.80 -13.50
C ASN A 54 2.89 -7.82 -14.02
N LEU A 55 3.86 -7.36 -13.22
CA LEU A 55 5.27 -7.37 -13.61
C LEU A 55 5.79 -8.80 -13.82
N LEU A 56 5.26 -9.79 -13.10
CA LEU A 56 5.55 -11.22 -13.27
C LEU A 56 5.24 -11.77 -14.68
N THR A 57 4.37 -11.12 -15.44
CA THR A 57 3.94 -11.60 -16.76
C THR A 57 4.08 -10.57 -17.87
N LYS A 58 4.38 -9.32 -17.52
CA LYS A 58 4.44 -8.19 -18.45
C LYS A 58 5.59 -7.26 -18.07
N ASN A 59 6.26 -6.72 -19.08
CA ASN A 59 7.20 -5.63 -18.88
C ASN A 59 6.44 -4.33 -18.66
N VAL A 60 6.99 -3.43 -17.85
CA VAL A 60 6.38 -2.12 -17.56
C VAL A 60 7.21 -1.03 -18.18
N ASN A 61 6.67 -0.37 -19.20
CA ASN A 61 7.20 0.89 -19.71
C ASN A 61 6.64 2.02 -18.87
N PHE A 62 7.50 2.95 -18.43
CA PHE A 62 7.11 4.08 -17.60
C PHE A 62 8.08 5.25 -17.82
N THR A 63 7.63 6.46 -17.50
CA THR A 63 8.48 7.66 -17.52
C THR A 63 8.66 8.18 -16.10
N TRP A 64 9.90 8.22 -15.63
CA TRP A 64 10.24 8.76 -14.31
C TRP A 64 11.50 9.62 -14.40
N LYS A 65 11.52 10.77 -13.71
CA LYS A 65 12.59 11.77 -13.80
C LYS A 65 12.94 12.15 -15.25
N ASN A 66 11.91 12.35 -16.08
CA ASN A 66 12.01 12.69 -17.51
C ASN A 66 12.72 11.63 -18.37
N LYS A 67 12.85 10.39 -17.90
CA LYS A 67 13.43 9.27 -18.65
C LYS A 67 12.38 8.19 -18.86
N ARG A 68 12.18 7.78 -20.11
CA ARG A 68 11.37 6.59 -20.45
C ARG A 68 12.23 5.36 -20.23
N GLN A 69 11.71 4.41 -19.46
CA GLN A 69 12.44 3.23 -19.02
C GLN A 69 11.52 2.01 -19.04
N THR A 70 12.12 0.82 -18.98
CA THR A 70 11.40 -0.46 -18.95
C THR A 70 11.84 -1.26 -17.73
N ALA A 71 10.87 -1.70 -16.93
CA ALA A 71 11.08 -2.68 -15.87
C ALA A 71 10.72 -4.09 -16.37
N LYS A 72 11.56 -5.07 -16.04
CA LYS A 72 11.38 -6.48 -16.36
C LYS A 72 11.61 -7.34 -15.12
N TRP A 73 10.79 -8.38 -14.95
CA TRP A 73 10.93 -9.32 -13.83
C TRP A 73 12.23 -10.13 -13.89
N ASP A 74 12.69 -10.47 -15.09
CA ASP A 74 13.90 -11.27 -15.29
C ASP A 74 15.14 -10.66 -14.60
N TYR A 75 15.24 -9.33 -14.56
CA TYR A 75 16.34 -8.68 -13.84
C TYR A 75 16.27 -8.83 -12.32
N LEU A 76 15.08 -9.04 -11.74
CA LEU A 76 14.93 -9.37 -10.32
C LEU A 76 15.34 -10.81 -10.03
N ILE A 77 15.09 -11.73 -10.96
CA ILE A 77 15.59 -13.10 -10.89
C ILE A 77 17.12 -13.08 -10.98
N ASN A 78 17.69 -12.43 -11.99
CA ASN A 78 19.15 -12.32 -12.15
C ASN A 78 19.83 -11.72 -10.92
N LEU A 79 19.24 -10.68 -10.32
CA LEU A 79 19.74 -10.11 -9.06
C LEU A 79 19.74 -11.11 -7.92
N TYR A 80 18.66 -11.89 -7.79
CA TYR A 80 18.59 -12.91 -6.77
C TYR A 80 19.63 -14.02 -6.99
N GLU A 81 19.79 -14.52 -8.23
CA GLU A 81 20.79 -15.55 -8.54
C GLU A 81 22.21 -15.08 -8.18
N ILE A 82 22.58 -13.86 -8.60
CA ILE A 82 23.88 -13.27 -8.30
C ILE A 82 24.05 -13.09 -6.79
N ASP A 83 23.06 -12.53 -6.09
CA ASP A 83 23.14 -12.35 -4.63
C ASP A 83 23.21 -13.69 -3.88
N LYS A 84 22.55 -14.74 -4.40
CA LYS A 84 22.50 -16.08 -3.81
C LYS A 84 23.85 -16.79 -3.88
N THR A 85 24.72 -16.50 -4.85
CA THR A 85 26.06 -17.12 -4.90
C THR A 85 26.93 -16.77 -3.69
N TYR A 86 26.62 -15.67 -2.99
CA TYR A 86 27.32 -15.24 -1.78
C TYR A 86 26.72 -15.82 -0.49
N GLU A 87 25.77 -16.75 -0.58
CA GLU A 87 25.12 -17.33 0.60
C GLU A 87 26.08 -18.13 1.47
N ASN A 88 26.92 -18.97 0.86
CA ASN A 88 27.91 -19.78 1.59
C ASN A 88 29.00 -18.93 2.28
N LEU A 89 29.13 -17.67 1.86
CA LEU A 89 30.03 -16.69 2.47
C LEU A 89 29.31 -15.85 3.55
N GLU A 90 28.02 -16.05 3.76
CA GLU A 90 27.16 -15.24 4.65
C GLU A 90 27.13 -13.73 4.29
N MET A 91 27.49 -13.39 3.05
CA MET A 91 27.70 -12.01 2.60
C MET A 91 26.62 -11.54 1.60
N ARG A 92 25.42 -12.12 1.67
CA ARG A 92 24.31 -11.67 0.82
C ARG A 92 23.96 -10.21 1.09
N CYS A 93 23.85 -9.42 0.03
CA CYS A 93 23.30 -8.07 0.10
C CYS A 93 21.80 -8.10 0.41
N LEU A 94 21.08 -9.10 -0.09
CA LEU A 94 19.61 -9.19 0.00
C LEU A 94 19.13 -10.47 0.72
N PRO A 95 19.53 -10.72 1.99
CA PRO A 95 19.25 -11.98 2.69
C PRO A 95 17.76 -12.23 2.94
N LYS A 96 16.92 -11.19 2.92
CA LYS A 96 15.45 -11.31 3.03
C LYS A 96 14.79 -11.84 1.76
N ILE A 97 15.43 -11.64 0.61
CA ILE A 97 14.91 -12.09 -0.68
C ILE A 97 15.28 -13.56 -0.84
N THR A 98 14.25 -14.36 -1.05
CA THR A 98 14.34 -15.82 -1.20
C THR A 98 13.68 -16.24 -2.50
N GLU A 99 13.83 -17.51 -2.87
CA GLU A 99 13.15 -18.12 -4.02
C GLU A 99 11.64 -17.83 -4.06
N ALA A 100 10.98 -17.81 -2.90
CA ALA A 100 9.55 -17.52 -2.76
C ALA A 100 9.18 -16.06 -3.08
N HIS A 101 10.17 -15.20 -3.32
CA HIS A 101 9.98 -13.82 -3.77
C HIS A 101 10.09 -13.68 -5.28
N VAL A 102 10.92 -14.50 -5.94
CA VAL A 102 11.33 -14.29 -7.34
C VAL A 102 10.78 -15.34 -8.30
N TYR A 103 10.77 -16.62 -7.93
CA TYR A 103 10.32 -17.65 -8.86
C TYR A 103 8.80 -17.80 -8.83
N LYS A 104 8.19 -17.70 -10.01
CA LYS A 104 6.74 -17.57 -10.19
C LYS A 104 5.95 -18.71 -9.54
N GLU A 105 6.49 -19.91 -9.58
CA GLU A 105 5.92 -21.15 -9.03
C GLU A 105 6.02 -21.23 -7.50
N LYS A 106 6.97 -20.52 -6.88
CA LYS A 106 7.16 -20.47 -5.42
C LYS A 106 6.51 -19.24 -4.78
N ILE A 107 6.12 -18.25 -5.58
CA ILE A 107 5.53 -17.01 -5.09
C ILE A 107 4.14 -17.22 -4.49
N LYS A 108 4.02 -16.88 -3.21
CA LYS A 108 2.74 -16.71 -2.52
C LYS A 108 2.09 -15.38 -2.95
N LYS A 109 1.28 -15.40 -4.02
CA LYS A 109 0.67 -14.19 -4.65
C LYS A 109 -0.12 -13.29 -3.69
N MET A 110 -0.68 -13.85 -2.62
CA MET A 110 -1.47 -13.11 -1.62
C MET A 110 -0.62 -12.43 -0.53
N LYS A 111 0.65 -12.82 -0.39
CA LYS A 111 1.53 -12.33 0.67
C LYS A 111 2.10 -10.95 0.31
N VAL A 112 1.57 -9.90 0.96
CA VAL A 112 1.96 -8.48 0.72
C VAL A 112 3.45 -8.29 0.98
N SER A 113 3.98 -8.87 2.06
CA SER A 113 5.37 -8.66 2.46
C SER A 113 6.37 -9.09 1.39
N TYR A 114 6.07 -10.10 0.58
CA TYR A 114 6.95 -10.49 -0.53
C TYR A 114 6.94 -9.45 -1.65
N ALA A 115 5.79 -8.85 -1.94
CA ALA A 115 5.69 -7.78 -2.93
C ALA A 115 6.42 -6.50 -2.46
N SER A 116 6.23 -6.10 -1.20
CA SER A 116 6.90 -4.91 -0.66
C SER A 116 8.41 -5.10 -0.48
N GLN A 117 8.89 -6.30 -0.18
CA GLN A 117 10.33 -6.58 -0.08
C GLN A 117 11.02 -6.57 -1.46
N ILE A 118 10.37 -7.09 -2.51
CA ILE A 118 10.88 -7.02 -3.88
C ILE A 118 11.01 -5.57 -4.35
N PHE A 119 10.00 -4.74 -4.12
CA PHE A 119 10.05 -3.32 -4.45
C PHE A 119 10.72 -2.47 -3.35
N SER A 120 11.68 -3.01 -2.61
CA SER A 120 12.31 -2.26 -1.53
C SER A 120 13.44 -1.37 -2.03
N HIS A 121 13.71 -0.30 -1.29
CA HIS A 121 14.89 0.55 -1.51
C HIS A 121 16.19 -0.27 -1.59
N LYS A 122 16.34 -1.30 -0.74
CA LYS A 122 17.58 -2.11 -0.72
C LYS A 122 17.77 -2.89 -2.02
N VAL A 123 16.70 -3.51 -2.53
CA VAL A 123 16.73 -4.19 -3.84
C VAL A 123 17.09 -3.20 -4.94
N ALA A 124 16.44 -2.04 -4.96
CA ALA A 124 16.72 -1.00 -5.95
C ALA A 124 18.17 -0.50 -5.89
N SER A 125 18.69 -0.20 -4.69
CA SER A 125 20.05 0.31 -4.52
C SER A 125 21.12 -0.73 -4.87
N THR A 126 20.92 -2.00 -4.49
CA THR A 126 21.86 -3.08 -4.84
C THR A 126 21.86 -3.31 -6.34
N MET A 127 20.68 -3.38 -6.98
CA MET A 127 20.58 -3.51 -8.43
C MET A 127 21.26 -2.34 -9.14
N ARG A 128 21.02 -1.11 -8.68
CA ARG A 128 21.62 0.09 -9.27
C ARG A 128 23.14 0.09 -9.16
N LEU A 129 23.68 -0.22 -7.99
CA LEU A 129 25.12 -0.32 -7.77
C LEU A 129 25.78 -1.34 -8.71
N MET A 130 25.16 -2.52 -8.88
CA MET A 130 25.66 -3.54 -9.81
C MET A 130 25.65 -3.05 -11.26
N CYS A 131 24.57 -2.38 -11.69
CA CYS A 131 24.48 -1.83 -13.05
C CYS A 131 25.54 -0.76 -13.31
N ASP A 132 25.81 0.10 -12.32
CA ASP A 132 26.76 1.21 -12.44
C ASP A 132 28.21 0.70 -12.41
N MET A 133 28.51 -0.33 -11.61
CA MET A 133 29.86 -0.92 -11.48
C MET A 133 30.22 -1.91 -12.60
N ALA A 134 29.23 -2.57 -13.21
CA ALA A 134 29.42 -3.56 -14.27
C ALA A 134 28.43 -3.33 -15.44
N PRO A 135 28.56 -2.20 -16.16
CA PRO A 135 27.57 -1.78 -17.16
C PRO A 135 27.37 -2.76 -18.32
N ASP A 136 28.43 -3.50 -18.69
CA ASP A 136 28.43 -4.47 -19.79
C ASP A 136 28.00 -5.89 -19.36
N ASN A 137 27.64 -6.08 -18.08
CA ASN A 137 27.20 -7.36 -17.58
C ASN A 137 25.91 -7.82 -18.32
N LYS A 138 25.93 -9.04 -18.86
CA LYS A 138 24.81 -9.58 -19.65
C LYS A 138 23.56 -9.85 -18.81
N GLN A 139 23.70 -10.12 -17.50
CA GLN A 139 22.60 -10.41 -16.57
C GLN A 139 22.07 -9.14 -15.89
N LEU A 140 22.94 -8.24 -15.44
CA LEU A 140 22.62 -7.02 -14.69
C LEU A 140 23.48 -5.80 -15.12
N GLY A 141 23.46 -5.49 -16.41
CA GLY A 141 24.10 -4.29 -16.96
C GLY A 141 23.15 -3.10 -17.07
N GLN A 142 23.50 -2.13 -17.92
CA GLN A 142 22.74 -0.88 -18.15
C GLN A 142 21.24 -1.09 -18.42
N LYS A 143 20.86 -2.20 -19.06
CA LYS A 143 19.45 -2.51 -19.36
C LYS A 143 18.58 -2.79 -18.12
N ALA A 144 19.18 -3.09 -16.97
CA ALA A 144 18.48 -3.36 -15.72
C ALA A 144 18.20 -2.10 -14.89
N ILE A 145 18.78 -0.94 -15.25
CA ILE A 145 18.56 0.34 -14.56
C ILE A 145 17.06 0.68 -14.47
N GLY A 146 16.30 0.41 -15.54
CA GLY A 146 14.86 0.62 -15.56
C GLY A 146 14.11 -0.18 -14.49
N THR A 147 14.53 -1.42 -14.20
CA THR A 147 13.96 -2.20 -13.10
C THR A 147 14.38 -1.65 -11.74
N ALA A 148 15.64 -1.24 -11.56
CA ALA A 148 16.11 -0.63 -10.31
C ALA A 148 15.32 0.65 -9.99
N ASP A 149 15.16 1.53 -10.97
CA ASP A 149 14.41 2.78 -10.86
C ASP A 149 12.92 2.51 -10.58
N PHE A 150 12.33 1.49 -11.21
CA PHE A 150 10.95 1.09 -10.95
C PHE A 150 10.76 0.58 -9.52
N CYS A 151 11.67 -0.25 -9.02
CA CYS A 151 11.64 -0.72 -7.63
C CYS A 151 11.73 0.45 -6.65
N LEU A 152 12.64 1.41 -6.88
CA LEU A 152 12.75 2.59 -6.04
C LEU A 152 11.49 3.47 -6.10
N PHE A 153 10.92 3.66 -7.28
CA PHE A 153 9.67 4.39 -7.45
C PHE A 153 8.54 3.74 -6.64
N MET A 154 8.36 2.43 -6.77
CA MET A 154 7.31 1.70 -6.04
C MET A 154 7.55 1.67 -4.53
N ASP A 155 8.81 1.56 -4.06
CA ASP A 155 9.18 1.71 -2.64
C ASP A 155 8.67 3.05 -2.09
N LYS A 156 9.00 4.15 -2.78
CA LYS A 156 8.62 5.50 -2.39
C LYS A 156 7.12 5.71 -2.40
N VAL A 157 6.42 5.19 -3.41
CA VAL A 157 4.94 5.22 -3.47
C VAL A 157 4.36 4.52 -2.25
N PHE A 158 4.78 3.28 -1.99
CA PHE A 158 4.22 2.49 -0.90
C PHE A 158 4.52 3.07 0.48
N ASP A 159 5.76 3.52 0.72
CA ASP A 159 6.15 4.19 1.96
C ASP A 159 5.30 5.44 2.20
N SER A 160 5.02 6.23 1.15
CA SER A 160 4.24 7.48 1.25
C SER A 160 2.78 7.29 1.67
N VAL A 161 2.22 6.08 1.50
CA VAL A 161 0.82 5.76 1.80
C VAL A 161 0.67 4.66 2.86
N ASN A 162 1.77 4.24 3.50
CA ASN A 162 1.76 3.21 4.54
C ASN A 162 2.76 3.52 5.67
N ALA A 163 2.89 4.80 6.02
CA ALA A 163 3.78 5.27 7.07
C ALA A 163 3.10 5.24 8.45
N ASN A 164 3.86 4.80 9.46
CA ASN A 164 3.42 4.71 10.86
C ASN A 164 4.42 5.36 11.84
N SER A 165 5.24 6.30 11.36
CA SER A 165 6.28 6.92 12.16
C SER A 165 6.27 8.42 11.93
N PHE A 166 6.48 9.20 13.00
CA PHE A 166 6.73 10.63 12.88
C PHE A 166 8.13 10.94 12.37
N ARG A 167 9.10 10.09 12.75
CA ARG A 167 10.50 10.26 12.39
C ARG A 167 10.75 9.68 11.01
N GLN A 168 11.45 10.46 10.18
CA GLN A 168 11.96 9.97 8.90
C GLN A 168 13.03 8.92 9.17
N SER A 169 12.88 7.74 8.56
CA SER A 169 13.97 6.77 8.52
C SER A 169 15.06 7.22 7.54
N HIS A 170 16.33 6.93 7.85
CA HIS A 170 17.45 7.25 6.97
C HIS A 170 17.21 6.75 5.53
N GLY A 171 17.35 7.66 4.56
CA GLY A 171 17.13 7.39 3.13
C GLY A 171 15.67 7.23 2.70
N LYS A 172 14.71 7.20 3.64
CA LYS A 172 13.28 6.93 3.39
C LYS A 172 12.40 8.07 3.94
N HIS A 173 12.52 9.24 3.31
CA HIS A 173 11.83 10.46 3.74
C HIS A 173 10.30 10.35 3.71
N LEU A 174 9.75 9.58 2.76
CA LEU A 174 8.30 9.40 2.61
C LEU A 174 7.73 8.34 3.55
N ARG A 175 8.57 7.60 4.27
CA ARG A 175 8.13 6.64 5.30
C ARG A 175 7.94 7.35 6.64
N SER A 176 7.22 8.47 6.61
CA SER A 176 6.94 9.27 7.78
C SER A 176 5.57 9.91 7.70
N ALA A 177 5.11 10.52 8.79
CA ALA A 177 3.85 11.23 8.83
C ALA A 177 3.82 12.34 7.77
N VAL A 178 2.67 12.51 7.13
CA VAL A 178 2.44 13.63 6.22
C VAL A 178 2.27 14.88 7.06
N THR A 179 3.01 15.93 6.73
CA THR A 179 2.94 17.26 7.36
C THR A 179 2.98 18.33 6.28
N SER A 180 2.69 19.59 6.65
CA SER A 180 2.68 20.72 5.71
C SER A 180 4.04 20.93 5.02
N ASN A 181 5.14 20.58 5.71
CA ASN A 181 6.51 20.75 5.22
C ASN A 181 7.07 19.47 4.57
N SER A 182 6.31 18.38 4.59
CA SER A 182 6.77 17.10 4.06
C SER A 182 6.68 17.06 2.53
N LYS A 183 7.53 16.24 1.90
CA LYS A 183 7.58 16.09 0.43
C LYS A 183 6.46 15.22 -0.16
N HIS A 184 5.46 14.82 0.65
CA HIS A 184 4.43 13.88 0.22
C HIS A 184 3.58 14.44 -0.92
N VAL A 185 3.07 15.67 -0.80
CA VAL A 185 2.17 16.26 -1.82
C VAL A 185 2.89 16.44 -3.16
N SER A 186 4.13 16.94 -3.15
CA SER A 186 4.91 17.09 -4.38
C SER A 186 5.21 15.74 -5.02
N PHE A 187 5.61 14.75 -4.21
CA PHE A 187 5.85 13.39 -4.70
C PHE A 187 4.57 12.71 -5.21
N TRP A 188 3.41 12.90 -4.59
CA TRP A 188 2.16 12.33 -5.08
C TRP A 188 1.77 12.89 -6.45
N ASN A 189 1.98 14.19 -6.70
CA ASN A 189 1.77 14.77 -8.03
C ASN A 189 2.72 14.14 -9.07
N GLU A 190 4.00 13.96 -8.73
CA GLU A 190 4.99 13.27 -9.57
C GLU A 190 4.54 11.83 -9.85
N ALA A 191 4.20 11.07 -8.81
CA ALA A 191 3.81 9.66 -8.91
C ALA A 191 2.54 9.45 -9.74
N ILE A 192 1.56 10.35 -9.64
CA ILE A 192 0.36 10.33 -10.50
C ILE A 192 0.76 10.39 -11.99
N ASN A 193 1.71 11.25 -12.34
CA ASN A 193 2.19 11.37 -13.73
C ASN A 193 2.96 10.13 -14.18
N VAL A 194 3.80 9.56 -13.30
CA VAL A 194 4.48 8.28 -13.58
C VAL A 194 3.46 7.18 -13.85
N PHE A 195 2.45 7.01 -12.99
CA PHE A 195 1.39 6.02 -13.18
C PHE A 195 0.61 6.23 -14.48
N ARG A 196 0.30 7.48 -14.87
CA ARG A 196 -0.36 7.78 -16.15
C ARG A 196 0.44 7.31 -17.36
N SER A 197 1.77 7.40 -17.26
CA SER A 197 2.71 6.97 -18.30
C SER A 197 2.93 5.45 -18.37
N MET A 198 2.41 4.67 -17.40
CA MET A 198 2.66 3.24 -17.35
C MET A 198 1.91 2.47 -18.44
N GLU A 199 2.64 1.58 -19.10
CA GLU A 199 2.17 0.66 -20.13
C GLU A 199 2.71 -0.74 -19.83
N PHE A 200 1.82 -1.73 -19.76
CA PHE A 200 2.18 -3.12 -19.46
C PHE A 200 2.15 -3.94 -20.74
N ILE A 201 3.30 -4.44 -21.15
CA ILE A 201 3.53 -5.13 -22.42
C ILE A 201 3.73 -6.61 -22.15
N ASP A 202 2.85 -7.46 -22.69
CA ASP A 202 2.99 -8.91 -22.56
C ASP A 202 4.04 -9.49 -23.52
N SER A 203 4.25 -10.82 -23.45
CA SER A 203 5.19 -11.55 -24.30
C SER A 203 4.91 -11.42 -25.80
N ASN A 204 3.66 -11.13 -26.17
CA ASN A 204 3.23 -10.99 -27.56
C ASN A 204 3.30 -9.53 -28.04
N GLY A 205 3.81 -8.62 -27.20
CA GLY A 205 3.89 -7.19 -27.50
C GLY A 205 2.58 -6.42 -27.29
N LYS A 206 1.52 -7.06 -26.78
CA LYS A 206 0.24 -6.39 -26.56
C LYS A 206 0.35 -5.45 -25.37
N ILE A 207 0.01 -4.19 -25.63
CA ILE A 207 0.00 -3.13 -24.62
C ILE A 207 -1.32 -3.16 -23.86
N THR A 208 -1.24 -3.15 -22.53
CA THR A 208 -2.39 -3.12 -21.63
C THR A 208 -2.16 -2.11 -20.50
N LYS A 209 -3.25 -1.55 -19.94
CA LYS A 209 -3.20 -0.76 -18.72
C LYS A 209 -4.07 -1.45 -17.65
N PRO A 210 -3.45 -2.17 -16.69
CA PRO A 210 -4.21 -2.90 -15.69
C PRO A 210 -4.98 -1.92 -14.77
N PRO A 211 -6.17 -2.31 -14.26
CA PRO A 211 -6.99 -1.42 -13.43
C PRO A 211 -6.26 -0.85 -12.20
N CYS A 212 -5.29 -1.59 -11.65
CA CYS A 212 -4.50 -1.14 -10.51
C CYS A 212 -3.77 0.19 -10.74
N VAL A 213 -3.41 0.53 -11.98
CA VAL A 213 -2.81 1.84 -12.31
C VAL A 213 -3.80 2.97 -12.05
N LYS A 214 -5.05 2.81 -12.52
CA LYS A 214 -6.13 3.76 -12.25
C LYS A 214 -6.38 3.88 -10.75
N PHE A 215 -6.40 2.76 -10.04
CA PHE A 215 -6.63 2.74 -8.60
C PHE A 215 -5.50 3.40 -7.79
N TRP A 216 -4.24 3.23 -8.19
CA TRP A 216 -3.13 3.99 -7.63
C TRP A 216 -3.31 5.50 -7.82
N ILE A 217 -3.71 5.95 -9.02
CA ILE A 217 -3.96 7.37 -9.30
C ILE A 217 -5.09 7.90 -8.42
N VAL A 218 -6.20 7.16 -8.29
CA VAL A 218 -7.33 7.54 -7.42
C VAL A 218 -6.88 7.61 -5.96
N THR A 219 -6.17 6.61 -5.46
CA THR A 219 -5.64 6.60 -4.08
C THR A 219 -4.72 7.80 -3.83
N LEU A 220 -3.77 8.11 -4.71
CA LEU A 220 -2.85 9.24 -4.52
C LEU A 220 -3.58 10.60 -4.54
N LYS A 221 -4.57 10.77 -5.41
CA LYS A 221 -5.47 11.95 -5.42
C LYS A 221 -6.28 12.05 -4.13
N GLY A 222 -6.85 10.93 -3.68
CA GLY A 222 -7.61 10.85 -2.43
C GLY A 222 -6.77 11.19 -1.21
N MET A 223 -5.55 10.64 -1.10
CA MET A 223 -4.61 10.94 -0.02
C MET A 223 -4.21 12.43 0.00
N LYS A 224 -3.94 13.00 -1.18
CA LYS A 224 -3.66 14.44 -1.32
C LYS A 224 -4.84 15.29 -0.86
N TYR A 225 -6.05 14.97 -1.32
CA TYR A 225 -7.25 15.72 -0.98
C TYR A 225 -7.62 15.59 0.51
N LEU A 226 -7.50 14.38 1.06
CA LEU A 226 -7.69 14.12 2.49
C LEU A 226 -6.75 14.98 3.33
N TRP A 227 -5.46 14.99 3.01
CA TRP A 227 -4.49 15.82 3.72
C TRP A 227 -4.84 17.31 3.64
N GLN A 228 -5.24 17.81 2.47
CA GLN A 228 -5.66 19.21 2.31
C GLN A 228 -6.87 19.58 3.20
N LYS A 229 -7.80 18.67 3.42
CA LYS A 229 -8.95 18.89 4.32
C LYS A 229 -8.52 18.84 5.78
N LEU A 230 -7.75 17.83 6.16
CA LEU A 230 -7.25 17.70 7.53
C LEU A 230 -6.37 18.90 7.92
N SER A 231 -5.46 19.34 7.05
CA SER A 231 -4.60 20.48 7.33
C SER A 231 -5.38 21.79 7.51
N LYS A 232 -6.51 21.96 6.80
CA LYS A 232 -7.41 23.11 6.97
C LYS A 232 -8.17 23.06 8.31
N ASN A 233 -8.39 21.87 8.84
CA ASN A 233 -8.99 21.63 10.15
C ASN A 233 -7.93 21.52 11.26
N ASN A 234 -6.78 22.19 11.12
CA ASN A 234 -5.71 22.26 12.12
C ASN A 234 -5.03 20.93 12.51
N PHE A 235 -5.18 19.86 11.72
CA PHE A 235 -4.40 18.63 11.95
C PHE A 235 -2.92 18.88 11.64
N LYS A 236 -2.06 18.56 12.61
CA LYS A 236 -0.60 18.75 12.49
C LYS A 236 0.07 17.71 11.56
N PHE A 237 -0.51 16.52 11.48
CA PHE A 237 0.04 15.42 10.70
C PHE A 237 -1.02 14.38 10.32
N LEU A 238 -0.66 13.50 9.38
CA LEU A 238 -1.44 12.30 9.02
C LEU A 238 -0.53 11.07 8.96
N LEU A 239 -0.86 10.03 9.72
CA LEU A 239 -0.25 8.71 9.59
C LEU A 239 -1.01 7.92 8.52
N THR A 240 -0.36 7.68 7.39
CA THR A 240 -1.02 7.10 6.21
C THR A 240 -1.35 5.62 6.36
N ARG A 241 -0.67 4.91 7.28
CA ARG A 241 -1.02 3.53 7.66
C ARG A 241 -2.43 3.41 8.28
N ASN A 242 -2.98 4.49 8.82
CA ASN A 242 -4.34 4.48 9.37
C ASN A 242 -5.42 4.56 8.28
N ILE A 243 -5.03 4.75 7.02
CA ILE A 243 -5.92 4.93 5.86
C ILE A 243 -5.81 3.71 4.92
N ASN A 244 -5.80 2.51 5.50
CA ASN A 244 -5.80 1.25 4.77
C ASN A 244 -6.57 0.16 5.54
N GLN A 245 -6.71 -1.02 4.95
CA GLN A 245 -7.51 -2.10 5.53
C GLN A 245 -6.68 -3.11 6.34
N ASP A 246 -5.38 -2.85 6.58
CA ASP A 246 -4.51 -3.74 7.36
C ASP A 246 -5.09 -4.03 8.77
N PRO A 247 -5.64 -3.06 9.54
CA PRO A 247 -6.23 -3.36 10.84
C PRO A 247 -7.40 -4.36 10.75
N LEU A 248 -8.20 -4.27 9.69
CA LEU A 248 -9.31 -5.20 9.44
C LEU A 248 -8.80 -6.59 9.04
N GLU A 249 -7.77 -6.67 8.19
CA GLU A 249 -7.12 -7.95 7.87
C GLU A 249 -6.48 -8.59 9.12
N CYS A 250 -5.90 -7.78 10.01
CA CYS A 250 -5.36 -8.25 11.28
C CYS A 250 -6.47 -8.82 12.18
N LEU A 251 -7.61 -8.13 12.27
CA LEU A 251 -8.79 -8.61 13.02
C LEU A 251 -9.30 -9.95 12.45
N PHE A 252 -9.38 -10.08 11.12
CA PHE A 252 -9.71 -11.37 10.50
C PHE A 252 -8.69 -12.47 10.80
N GLY A 253 -7.42 -12.11 10.95
CA GLY A 253 -6.38 -13.02 11.44
C GLY A 253 -6.65 -13.51 12.87
N GLN A 254 -7.08 -12.61 13.76
CA GLN A 254 -7.43 -12.95 15.14
C GLN A 254 -8.63 -13.90 15.23
N PHE A 255 -9.68 -13.70 14.42
CA PHE A 255 -10.82 -14.64 14.37
C PHE A 255 -10.38 -16.05 13.98
N ARG A 256 -9.48 -16.18 12.99
CA ARG A 256 -8.95 -17.48 12.56
C ARG A 256 -8.06 -18.11 13.65
N GLN A 257 -7.29 -17.31 14.37
CA GLN A 257 -6.46 -17.80 15.48
C GLN A 257 -7.30 -18.34 16.64
N LEU A 258 -8.38 -17.64 17.02
CA LEU A 258 -9.32 -18.13 18.05
C LEU A 258 -10.02 -19.43 17.65
N SER A 259 -10.23 -19.64 16.35
CA SER A 259 -10.79 -20.88 15.80
C SER A 259 -9.78 -22.04 15.79
N GLY A 260 -8.56 -21.84 16.27
CA GLY A 260 -7.53 -22.86 16.42
C GLY A 260 -7.14 -23.49 15.08
N ARG A 261 -7.42 -24.79 14.91
CA ARG A 261 -7.15 -25.52 13.66
C ARG A 261 -8.17 -25.21 12.55
N ASN A 262 -9.31 -24.59 12.88
CA ASN A 262 -10.31 -24.21 11.90
C ASN A 262 -9.96 -22.86 11.25
N ILE A 263 -9.17 -22.90 10.18
CA ILE A 263 -8.72 -21.70 9.45
C ILE A 263 -9.80 -21.08 8.54
N ASN A 264 -10.99 -21.70 8.47
CA ASN A 264 -12.14 -21.22 7.70
C ASN A 264 -13.43 -21.35 8.55
N PRO A 265 -13.60 -20.51 9.59
CA PRO A 265 -14.75 -20.58 10.48
C PRO A 265 -16.05 -20.32 9.72
N ASP A 266 -17.11 -21.03 10.09
CA ASP A 266 -18.47 -20.71 9.65
C ASP A 266 -19.03 -19.48 10.38
N CYS A 267 -20.26 -19.09 10.05
CA CYS A 267 -20.91 -17.91 10.64
C CYS A 267 -21.05 -18.02 12.16
N TYR A 268 -21.28 -19.22 12.70
CA TYR A 268 -21.45 -19.44 14.14
C TYR A 268 -20.11 -19.28 14.88
N HIS A 269 -19.05 -19.89 14.37
CA HIS A 269 -17.70 -19.76 14.90
C HIS A 269 -17.19 -18.32 14.81
N PHE A 270 -17.49 -17.62 13.71
CA PHE A 270 -17.20 -16.20 13.56
C PHE A 270 -17.92 -15.37 14.63
N LEU A 271 -19.22 -15.58 14.83
CA LEU A 271 -20.01 -14.82 15.81
C LEU A 271 -19.47 -15.01 17.23
N ASN A 272 -19.11 -16.24 17.60
CA ASN A 272 -18.53 -16.53 18.91
C ASN A 272 -17.15 -15.88 19.06
N SER A 273 -16.28 -16.02 18.06
CA SER A 273 -14.95 -15.39 18.06
C SER A 273 -15.05 -13.86 18.14
N PHE A 274 -16.04 -13.28 17.46
CA PHE A 274 -16.31 -11.84 17.49
C PHE A 274 -16.72 -11.38 18.89
N LYS A 275 -17.68 -12.07 19.53
CA LYS A 275 -18.09 -11.78 20.92
C LYS A 275 -16.90 -11.88 21.87
N THR A 276 -16.09 -12.93 21.75
CA THR A 276 -14.89 -13.12 22.58
C THR A 276 -13.87 -12.02 22.39
N LEU A 277 -13.52 -11.64 21.15
CA LEU A 277 -12.57 -10.54 20.92
C LEU A 277 -13.11 -9.20 21.41
N LEU A 278 -14.40 -8.93 21.20
CA LEU A 278 -15.03 -7.70 21.68
C LEU A 278 -14.89 -7.60 23.20
N LEU A 279 -15.28 -8.65 23.93
CA LEU A 279 -15.16 -8.70 25.39
C LEU A 279 -13.71 -8.59 25.86
N ASN A 280 -12.78 -9.32 25.21
CA ASN A 280 -11.36 -9.29 25.57
C ASN A 280 -10.74 -7.90 25.36
N ASN A 281 -11.03 -7.23 24.24
CA ASN A 281 -10.52 -5.88 23.96
C ASN A 281 -11.04 -4.85 24.97
N PHE A 282 -12.26 -5.04 25.46
CA PHE A 282 -12.87 -4.18 26.47
C PHE A 282 -12.49 -4.53 27.92
N SER A 283 -12.06 -5.78 28.17
CA SER A 283 -11.73 -6.31 29.49
C SER A 283 -10.22 -6.37 29.76
N SER A 284 -9.39 -6.21 28.72
CA SER A 284 -7.94 -6.19 28.88
C SER A 284 -7.49 -4.91 29.58
N ILE A 285 -7.27 -5.00 30.90
CA ILE A 285 -6.26 -4.18 31.57
C ILE A 285 -4.95 -4.50 30.84
N THR A 286 -4.37 -3.51 30.16
CA THR A 286 -3.17 -3.63 29.31
C THR A 286 -2.09 -4.51 29.95
N SER A 287 -1.97 -5.77 29.53
CA SER A 287 -0.86 -6.63 29.92
C SER A 287 0.26 -6.49 28.88
N ASN A 288 1.36 -5.89 29.33
CA ASN A 288 2.48 -5.38 28.54
C ASN A 288 3.40 -6.45 27.92
N GLN A 289 2.94 -7.65 27.57
CA GLN A 289 3.84 -8.69 27.04
C GLN A 289 3.17 -9.64 26.02
N THR A 290 3.32 -9.34 24.72
CA THR A 290 3.21 -10.35 23.65
C THR A 290 4.16 -10.02 22.47
N ASN A 291 4.84 -11.05 21.95
CA ASN A 291 5.93 -10.98 20.95
C ASN A 291 5.48 -10.77 19.49
N CYS A 292 4.26 -10.30 19.24
CA CYS A 292 3.81 -9.91 17.89
C CYS A 292 3.96 -8.40 17.72
N GLN A 293 4.19 -7.91 16.49
CA GLN A 293 4.09 -6.46 16.23
C GLN A 293 2.70 -5.98 16.68
N GLN A 294 2.64 -5.35 17.84
CA GLN A 294 1.42 -4.79 18.40
C GLN A 294 0.99 -3.64 17.48
N ASN A 295 0.07 -3.91 16.57
CA ASN A 295 -0.88 -2.87 16.20
C ASN A 295 -1.73 -2.71 17.47
N LYS A 296 -1.39 -1.72 18.30
CA LYS A 296 -2.27 -1.27 19.39
C LYS A 296 -3.55 -0.78 18.74
N MET A 297 -4.49 -1.70 18.58
CA MET A 297 -5.85 -1.40 18.18
C MET A 297 -6.54 -0.97 19.46
N ASP A 298 -6.19 0.23 19.94
CA ASP A 298 -6.77 0.79 21.15
C ASP A 298 -8.26 1.01 20.89
N THR A 299 -9.11 0.53 21.79
CA THR A 299 -10.55 0.73 21.68
C THR A 299 -10.86 2.20 21.89
N LEU A 300 -11.64 2.81 20.98
CA LEU A 300 -12.04 4.23 21.09
C LEU A 300 -12.96 4.50 22.28
N SER A 301 -13.57 3.47 22.85
CA SER A 301 -14.42 3.53 24.04
C SER A 301 -14.10 2.38 24.99
N ASN A 302 -14.65 2.44 26.20
CA ASN A 302 -14.57 1.35 27.18
C ASN A 302 -15.89 0.57 27.23
N LEU A 303 -15.87 -0.61 27.87
CA LEU A 303 -17.04 -1.50 27.93
C LEU A 303 -18.27 -0.81 28.51
N LYS A 304 -18.04 0.04 29.52
CA LYS A 304 -19.11 0.77 30.21
C LYS A 304 -19.82 1.70 29.23
N SER A 305 -19.08 2.56 28.53
CA SER A 305 -19.63 3.47 27.51
C SER A 305 -20.34 2.71 26.38
N PHE A 306 -19.80 1.57 25.94
CA PHE A 306 -20.45 0.72 24.93
C PHE A 306 -21.77 0.11 25.40
N LEU A 307 -21.89 -0.23 26.68
CA LEU A 307 -23.10 -0.84 27.24
C LEU A 307 -24.15 0.18 27.70
N THR A 308 -23.74 1.43 27.99
CA THR A 308 -24.63 2.46 28.55
C THR A 308 -25.05 3.54 27.55
N ASP A 309 -24.55 3.52 26.31
CA ASP A 309 -24.79 4.55 25.27
C ASP A 309 -24.47 6.00 25.73
N THR A 310 -23.69 6.17 26.79
CA THR A 310 -23.24 7.47 27.29
C THR A 310 -21.88 7.79 26.68
N ILE A 311 -21.86 8.69 25.69
CA ILE A 311 -20.64 9.34 25.21
C ILE A 311 -20.53 10.64 26.01
N ASN A 312 -19.50 10.76 26.86
CA ASN A 312 -19.17 12.05 27.47
C ASN A 312 -18.36 12.85 26.45
N ASP A 313 -18.93 13.95 25.97
CA ASP A 313 -18.35 14.86 24.96
C ASP A 313 -17.15 15.71 25.47
N GLU A 314 -16.55 15.40 26.62
CA GLU A 314 -15.62 16.31 27.30
C GLU A 314 -14.12 15.99 27.20
N GLU A 315 -13.69 14.99 26.45
CA GLU A 315 -12.24 14.77 26.23
C GLU A 315 -11.91 14.50 24.75
N ILE A 316 -11.68 15.58 23.99
CA ILE A 316 -10.88 15.61 22.74
C ILE A 316 -9.70 16.56 22.94
#